data_AF-A0A1I4ZX49-F1
#
_entry.id   AF-A0A1I4ZX49-F1
#
_cell.length_a   1.000
_cell.length_b   1.000
_cell.length_c   1.000
_cell.angle_alpha   90.00
_cell.angle_beta   90.00
_cell.angle_gamma   90.00
#
_symmetry.space_group_name_H-M   'P 1'
#
loop_
_entity.id
_entity.type
_entity.pdbx_description
1 polymer ?
#
loop_
_entity_poly.entity_id
_entity_poly.type
_entity_poly.pdbx_seq_one_letter_code
_entity_poly.pdbx_strand_id
1 'polypeptide(L)'
;MKKCYLLLSIPMLMLSCTNDFDESTPKQEDQANVISNKTTNSVSINLNNIVTELVTTYKLAYGANSNNTLSQKIALLEKVSNENAKFAEIKPADFNVPTEVEVKKFLFNYDLEYNNLKVSQRVKTYFNSTLQYENNLNDLLYSISVDEQLSLNEKNLLIFTVNSLNDLDGNDFDWKRRRIVAATLGFEKSSANAVFNVALLKINN
;
A
#
# COMPACT_ATOMS: atom_id res chain seq x y z
N MET A 1 16.00 -50.92 -35.52
CA MET A 1 15.48 -52.14 -34.87
C MET A 1 15.55 -51.97 -33.35
N LYS A 2 14.60 -52.53 -32.60
CA LYS A 2 14.53 -52.43 -31.12
C LYS A 2 15.62 -53.25 -30.44
N LYS A 3 16.23 -52.73 -29.36
CA LYS A 3 16.63 -53.51 -28.16
C LYS A 3 16.47 -52.63 -26.93
N CYS A 4 15.41 -52.87 -26.16
CA CYS A 4 15.24 -52.30 -24.82
C CYS A 4 15.93 -53.22 -23.81
N TYR A 5 16.63 -52.67 -22.82
CA TYR A 5 17.14 -53.45 -21.70
C TYR A 5 16.40 -53.12 -20.41
N LEU A 6 16.07 -54.21 -19.71
CA LEU A 6 15.50 -54.29 -18.38
C LEU A 6 16.30 -53.45 -17.36
N LEU A 7 15.63 -52.92 -16.35
CA LEU A 7 15.86 -53.38 -14.98
C LEU A 7 14.70 -53.02 -14.05
N LEU A 8 14.55 -53.83 -13.01
CA LEU A 8 13.37 -53.96 -12.17
C LEU A 8 13.76 -53.65 -10.72
N SER A 9 12.96 -52.88 -10.00
CA SER A 9 13.05 -52.82 -8.53
C SER A 9 11.66 -52.60 -7.91
N ILE A 10 11.22 -53.61 -7.18
CA ILE A 10 10.00 -53.64 -6.36
C ILE A 10 10.41 -53.33 -4.92
N PRO A 11 9.56 -52.63 -4.14
CA PRO A 11 9.25 -53.16 -2.81
C PRO A 11 7.74 -53.41 -2.58
N MET A 12 7.46 -54.49 -1.85
CA MET A 12 6.16 -54.80 -1.23
C MET A 12 5.74 -53.69 -0.24
N LEU A 13 4.47 -53.27 -0.18
CA LEU A 13 3.24 -53.93 0.32
C LEU A 13 3.11 -53.99 1.84
N MET A 14 1.86 -53.78 2.29
CA MET A 14 1.34 -53.71 3.68
C MET A 14 1.66 -52.40 4.43
N LEU A 15 0.79 -51.87 5.32
CA LEU A 15 -0.53 -52.33 5.80
C LEU A 15 -1.48 -51.13 6.08
N SER A 16 -2.71 -51.41 6.55
CA SER A 16 -3.83 -50.51 6.85
C SER A 16 -3.89 -50.00 8.29
N CYS A 17 -4.59 -48.87 8.51
CA CYS A 17 -5.52 -48.73 9.65
C CYS A 17 -6.85 -48.13 9.17
N THR A 18 -7.93 -48.87 9.37
CA THR A 18 -9.31 -48.36 9.35
C THR A 18 -9.59 -47.58 10.64
N ASN A 19 -10.65 -46.77 10.66
CA ASN A 19 -11.64 -46.78 11.74
C ASN A 19 -12.90 -46.00 11.31
N ASP A 20 -13.99 -46.76 11.29
CA ASP A 20 -15.35 -46.42 11.74
C ASP A 20 -16.00 -45.11 11.30
N PHE A 21 -16.89 -45.30 10.33
CA PHE A 21 -18.13 -44.54 10.15
C PHE A 21 -18.97 -44.64 11.44
N ASP A 22 -19.44 -43.51 11.98
CA ASP A 22 -20.66 -43.49 12.80
C ASP A 22 -21.52 -42.28 12.43
N GLU A 23 -22.83 -42.48 12.45
CA GLU A 23 -23.80 -41.66 11.73
C GLU A 23 -24.56 -40.75 12.69
N SER A 24 -24.33 -39.43 12.60
CA SER A 24 -25.27 -38.45 13.16
C SER A 24 -25.20 -37.11 12.43
N THR A 25 -26.16 -36.89 11.54
CA THR A 25 -26.32 -35.63 10.81
C THR A 25 -27.16 -34.62 11.62
N PRO A 26 -26.67 -33.39 11.85
CA PRO A 26 -27.53 -32.25 12.14
C PRO A 26 -27.56 -31.29 10.94
N LYS A 27 -28.72 -31.28 10.28
CA LYS A 27 -29.33 -30.20 9.49
C LYS A 27 -28.44 -29.03 9.03
N GLN A 28 -28.31 -28.92 7.71
CA GLN A 28 -27.95 -27.71 6.99
C GLN A 28 -28.89 -26.54 7.35
N GLU A 29 -28.35 -25.49 7.97
CA GLU A 29 -28.93 -24.15 7.92
C GLU A 29 -28.11 -23.32 6.92
N ASP A 30 -28.76 -22.88 5.85
CA ASP A 30 -28.17 -21.90 4.93
C ASP A 30 -28.13 -20.53 5.61
N GLN A 31 -26.94 -19.94 5.75
CA GLN A 31 -26.79 -18.48 5.62
C GLN A 31 -25.36 -17.96 5.45
N ALA A 32 -25.31 -16.81 4.77
CA ALA A 32 -24.16 -15.91 4.59
C ALA A 32 -22.95 -16.48 3.83
N ASN A 33 -22.87 -16.07 2.56
CA ASN A 33 -21.63 -15.99 1.79
C ASN A 33 -20.62 -15.06 2.50
N VAL A 34 -19.86 -15.61 3.44
CA VAL A 34 -18.67 -14.96 3.98
C VAL A 34 -17.68 -14.88 2.84
N ILE A 35 -17.60 -13.70 2.22
CA ILE A 35 -16.49 -13.35 1.33
C ILE A 35 -15.22 -13.58 2.14
N SER A 36 -14.53 -14.67 1.81
CA SER A 36 -13.26 -15.01 2.44
C SER A 36 -12.26 -13.96 2.02
N ASN A 37 -12.13 -12.92 2.86
CA ASN A 37 -10.98 -12.05 2.88
C ASN A 37 -9.80 -12.93 3.24
N LYS A 38 -9.25 -13.58 2.21
CA LYS A 38 -8.02 -14.34 2.25
C LYS A 38 -6.90 -13.32 2.40
N THR A 39 -6.75 -12.84 3.64
CA THR A 39 -5.56 -12.17 4.12
C THR A 39 -4.43 -13.19 3.98
N THR A 40 -3.84 -13.24 2.79
CA THR A 40 -2.57 -13.91 2.59
C THR A 40 -1.61 -13.33 3.60
N ASN A 41 -0.88 -14.20 4.30
CA ASN A 41 0.29 -13.80 5.09
C ASN A 41 1.36 -13.34 4.09
N SER A 42 1.19 -12.14 3.53
CA SER A 42 2.17 -11.51 2.68
C SER A 42 3.30 -10.97 3.55
N VAL A 43 4.49 -10.92 2.97
CA VAL A 43 5.55 -10.03 3.44
C VAL A 43 4.92 -8.65 3.66
N SER A 44 5.18 -8.00 4.80
CA SER A 44 4.66 -6.65 5.06
C SER A 44 5.26 -5.69 4.03
N ILE A 45 4.50 -5.44 2.94
CA ILE A 45 4.93 -4.60 1.83
C ILE A 45 5.02 -3.17 2.34
N ASN A 46 6.24 -2.71 2.64
CA ASN A 46 6.46 -1.34 3.03
C ASN A 46 6.17 -0.43 1.82
N LEU A 47 4.98 0.18 1.84
CA LEU A 47 4.49 1.07 0.80
C LEU A 47 5.47 2.22 0.47
N ASN A 48 6.26 2.70 1.44
CA ASN A 48 7.27 3.73 1.20
C ASN A 48 8.50 3.23 0.43
N ASN A 49 8.80 1.93 0.49
CA ASN A 49 9.82 1.34 -0.38
C ASN A 49 9.34 1.36 -1.84
N ILE A 50 8.05 1.06 -2.09
CA ILE A 50 7.47 1.17 -3.44
C ILE A 50 7.50 2.63 -3.92
N VAL A 51 7.09 3.60 -3.09
CA VAL A 51 7.23 5.04 -3.42
C VAL A 51 8.66 5.37 -3.85
N THR A 52 9.66 4.89 -3.10
CA THR A 52 11.08 5.16 -3.38
C THR A 52 11.55 4.50 -4.68
N GLU A 53 11.14 3.26 -4.95
CA GLU A 53 11.42 2.56 -6.21
C GLU A 53 10.78 3.28 -7.41
N LEU A 54 9.51 3.66 -7.33
CA LEU A 54 8.81 4.36 -8.41
C LEU A 54 9.45 5.72 -8.72
N VAL A 55 9.77 6.50 -7.69
CA VAL A 55 10.44 7.81 -7.85
C VAL A 55 11.84 7.64 -8.43
N THR A 56 12.60 6.66 -7.95
CA THR A 56 13.96 6.39 -8.46
C THR A 56 13.93 5.98 -9.94
N THR A 57 13.09 5.01 -10.29
CA THR A 57 12.93 4.54 -11.68
C THR A 57 12.43 5.65 -12.59
N TYR A 58 11.47 6.47 -12.15
CA TYR A 58 11.03 7.65 -12.91
C TYR A 58 12.20 8.63 -13.13
N LYS A 59 12.93 9.01 -12.07
CA LYS A 59 14.00 10.03 -12.16
C LYS A 59 15.20 9.52 -12.99
N LEU A 60 15.44 8.20 -13.03
CA LEU A 60 16.42 7.57 -13.93
C LEU A 60 15.96 7.53 -15.40
N ALA A 61 14.69 7.17 -15.67
CA ALA A 61 14.18 7.00 -17.03
C ALA A 61 13.88 8.34 -17.74
N TYR A 62 13.42 9.35 -17.00
CA TYR A 62 12.91 10.61 -17.56
C TYR A 62 13.63 11.86 -17.02
N GLY A 63 14.62 11.70 -16.16
CA GLY A 63 15.39 12.80 -15.55
C GLY A 63 14.69 13.45 -14.37
N ALA A 64 15.47 13.74 -13.31
CA ALA A 64 14.98 14.33 -12.06
C ALA A 64 14.29 15.69 -12.23
N ASN A 65 14.81 16.53 -13.13
CA ASN A 65 14.37 17.91 -13.35
C ASN A 65 13.73 18.07 -14.75
N SER A 66 12.98 17.07 -15.22
CA SER A 66 12.32 17.14 -16.53
C SER A 66 11.20 18.17 -16.54
N ASN A 67 11.18 19.02 -17.57
CA ASN A 67 10.13 20.02 -17.84
C ASN A 67 8.81 19.39 -18.33
N ASN A 68 8.53 18.15 -17.92
CA ASN A 68 7.29 17.44 -18.23
C ASN A 68 6.11 18.14 -17.56
N THR A 69 5.05 18.37 -18.33
CA THR A 69 3.75 18.85 -17.81
C THR A 69 3.16 17.88 -16.79
N LEU A 70 2.18 18.33 -16.01
CA LEU A 70 1.56 17.48 -14.98
C LEU A 70 0.94 16.21 -15.57
N SER A 71 0.18 16.32 -16.66
CA SER A 71 -0.32 15.16 -17.44
C SER A 71 0.80 14.20 -17.86
N GLN A 72 1.91 14.71 -18.41
CA GLN A 72 3.05 13.87 -18.78
C GLN A 72 3.67 13.16 -17.57
N LYS A 73 3.86 13.87 -16.44
CA LYS A 73 4.37 13.25 -15.20
C LYS A 73 3.44 12.14 -14.68
N ILE A 74 2.12 12.33 -14.76
CA ILE A 74 1.11 11.31 -14.41
C ILE A 74 1.26 10.08 -15.31
N ALA A 75 1.22 10.25 -16.64
CA ALA A 75 1.28 9.13 -17.60
C ALA A 75 2.62 8.37 -17.57
N LEU A 76 3.72 9.09 -17.37
CA LEU A 76 5.06 8.49 -17.26
C LEU A 76 5.24 7.73 -15.92
N LEU A 77 4.65 8.23 -14.82
CA LEU A 77 4.62 7.50 -13.56
C LEU A 77 3.67 6.29 -13.62
N GLU A 78 2.54 6.37 -14.33
CA GLU A 78 1.67 5.22 -14.61
C GLU A 78 2.46 4.10 -15.29
N LYS A 79 3.21 4.42 -16.34
CA LYS A 79 4.06 3.43 -17.02
C LYS A 79 5.05 2.78 -16.05
N VAL A 80 5.80 3.57 -15.28
CA VAL A 80 6.76 3.06 -14.28
C VAL A 80 6.07 2.20 -13.20
N SER A 81 4.85 2.56 -12.81
CA SER A 81 4.06 1.83 -11.81
C SER A 81 3.54 0.50 -12.35
N ASN A 82 3.12 0.46 -13.61
CA ASN A 82 2.70 -0.78 -14.28
C ASN A 82 3.88 -1.74 -14.56
N GLU A 83 5.11 -1.23 -14.64
CA GLU A 83 6.34 -2.02 -14.79
C GLU A 83 6.94 -2.50 -13.43
N ASN A 84 6.49 -1.95 -12.30
CA ASN A 84 6.97 -2.34 -10.96
C ASN A 84 6.14 -3.49 -10.36
N ALA A 85 6.79 -4.63 -10.12
CA ALA A 85 6.14 -5.83 -9.58
C ALA A 85 5.48 -5.63 -8.20
N LYS A 86 6.12 -4.90 -7.28
CA LYS A 86 5.57 -4.64 -5.95
C LYS A 86 4.38 -3.69 -5.97
N PHE A 87 4.35 -2.75 -6.92
CA PHE A 87 3.17 -1.93 -7.18
C PHE A 87 2.02 -2.80 -7.72
N ALA A 88 2.30 -3.72 -8.64
CA ALA A 88 1.31 -4.67 -9.15
C ALA A 88 0.71 -5.57 -8.06
N GLU A 89 1.49 -5.96 -7.04
CA GLU A 89 1.00 -6.72 -5.87
C GLU A 89 -0.02 -5.94 -5.01
N ILE A 90 0.06 -4.60 -4.96
CA ILE A 90 -0.86 -3.75 -4.18
C ILE A 90 -1.95 -3.07 -5.03
N LYS A 91 -1.90 -3.20 -6.37
CA LYS A 91 -2.80 -2.55 -7.32
C LYS A 91 -4.13 -3.32 -7.40
N PRO A 92 -5.25 -2.76 -6.90
CA PRO A 92 -6.54 -3.42 -7.04
C PRO A 92 -7.03 -3.39 -8.51
N ALA A 93 -7.98 -4.27 -8.85
CA ALA A 93 -8.50 -4.41 -10.22
C ALA A 93 -9.23 -3.14 -10.72
N ASP A 94 -9.79 -2.35 -9.80
CA ASP A 94 -10.46 -1.07 -10.03
C ASP A 94 -9.54 0.14 -9.80
N PHE A 95 -8.22 -0.06 -9.74
CA PHE A 95 -7.25 1.03 -9.66
C PHE A 95 -7.44 2.00 -10.83
N ASN A 96 -7.70 3.26 -10.49
CA ASN A 96 -7.76 4.36 -11.42
C ASN A 96 -6.61 5.34 -11.13
N VAL A 97 -5.88 5.72 -12.19
CA VAL A 97 -4.84 6.75 -12.15
C VAL A 97 -5.49 8.09 -11.74
N PRO A 98 -4.91 8.85 -10.80
CA PRO A 98 -5.47 10.14 -10.40
C PRO A 98 -5.41 11.15 -11.56
N THR A 99 -6.52 11.82 -11.80
CA THR A 99 -6.63 12.88 -12.80
C THR A 99 -5.83 14.12 -12.39
N GLU A 100 -5.49 15.01 -13.34
CA GLU A 100 -4.85 16.29 -13.00
C GLU A 100 -5.60 17.08 -11.92
N VAL A 101 -6.94 17.07 -11.94
CA VAL A 101 -7.76 17.80 -10.95
C VAL A 101 -7.55 17.24 -9.56
N GLU A 102 -7.48 15.92 -9.42
CA GLU A 102 -7.23 15.25 -8.14
C GLU A 102 -5.78 15.44 -7.67
N VAL A 103 -4.81 15.44 -8.59
CA VAL A 103 -3.41 15.71 -8.26
C VAL A 103 -3.20 17.15 -7.81
N LYS A 104 -3.90 18.12 -8.43
CA LYS A 104 -3.88 19.53 -8.04
C LYS A 104 -4.35 19.77 -6.60
N LYS A 105 -5.18 18.87 -6.04
CA LYS A 105 -5.60 18.90 -4.62
C LYS A 105 -4.40 18.87 -3.66
N PHE A 106 -3.46 17.95 -3.86
CA PHE A 106 -2.30 17.80 -2.98
C PHE A 106 -1.05 18.55 -3.46
N LEU A 107 -0.98 18.99 -4.74
CA LEU A 107 0.11 19.84 -5.22
C LEU A 107 -0.09 21.33 -4.90
N PHE A 108 -1.33 21.85 -4.97
CA PHE A 108 -1.59 23.29 -4.89
C PHE A 108 -2.66 23.67 -3.87
N ASN A 109 -3.74 22.88 -3.74
CA ASN A 109 -4.86 23.19 -2.84
C ASN A 109 -4.73 22.52 -1.45
N TYR A 110 -3.53 22.08 -1.08
CA TYR A 110 -3.29 21.19 0.05
C TYR A 110 -3.72 21.79 1.39
N ASP A 111 -3.69 23.10 1.57
CA ASP A 111 -4.21 23.78 2.77
C ASP A 111 -5.72 23.63 2.93
N LEU A 112 -6.47 23.83 1.85
CA LEU A 112 -7.92 23.66 1.85
C LEU A 112 -8.27 22.19 2.07
N GLU A 113 -7.59 21.28 1.38
CA GLU A 113 -7.87 19.85 1.44
C GLU A 113 -7.48 19.25 2.80
N TYR A 114 -6.37 19.67 3.42
CA TYR A 114 -5.94 19.23 4.76
C TYR A 114 -7.03 19.48 5.83
N ASN A 115 -7.60 20.68 5.83
CA ASN A 115 -8.65 21.05 6.77
C ASN A 115 -9.95 20.24 6.54
N ASN A 116 -10.21 19.83 5.29
CA ASN A 116 -11.40 19.10 4.87
C ASN A 116 -11.24 17.57 4.80
N LEU A 117 -10.08 17.00 5.19
CA LEU A 117 -9.85 15.55 5.18
C LEU A 117 -10.91 14.81 6.01
N LYS A 118 -11.49 13.76 5.40
CA LYS A 118 -12.56 12.93 5.97
C LYS A 118 -12.01 11.80 6.85
N VAL A 119 -11.17 12.18 7.80
CA VAL A 119 -10.54 11.26 8.76
C VAL A 119 -11.04 11.50 10.18
N SER A 120 -10.92 10.50 11.04
CA SER A 120 -11.33 10.60 12.45
C SER A 120 -10.58 11.69 13.19
N GLN A 121 -11.15 12.20 14.28
CA GLN A 121 -10.49 13.20 15.12
C GLN A 121 -9.16 12.67 15.69
N ARG A 122 -9.06 11.34 15.93
CA ARG A 122 -7.84 10.68 16.40
C ARG A 122 -6.73 10.77 15.34
N VAL A 123 -7.04 10.47 14.08
CA VAL A 123 -6.11 10.65 12.94
C VAL A 123 -5.72 12.12 12.77
N LYS A 124 -6.66 13.08 12.89
CA LYS A 124 -6.33 14.52 12.83
C LYS A 124 -5.34 14.94 13.92
N THR A 125 -5.47 14.40 15.14
CA THR A 125 -4.48 14.63 16.22
C THR A 125 -3.10 14.13 15.82
N TYR A 126 -2.98 12.89 15.33
CA TYR A 126 -1.67 12.37 14.87
C TYR A 126 -1.09 13.14 13.69
N PHE A 127 -1.90 13.60 12.73
CA PHE A 127 -1.42 14.47 11.64
C PHE A 127 -0.93 15.84 12.16
N ASN A 128 -1.63 16.46 13.10
CA ASN A 128 -1.16 17.70 13.73
C ASN A 128 0.15 17.49 14.51
N SER A 129 0.27 16.39 15.26
CA SER A 129 1.54 15.99 15.88
C SER A 129 2.63 15.77 14.83
N THR A 130 2.32 15.12 13.70
CA THR A 130 3.27 14.88 12.59
C THR A 130 3.81 16.18 11.99
N LEU A 131 2.96 17.22 11.87
CA LEU A 131 3.40 18.54 11.42
C LEU A 131 4.40 19.17 12.41
N GLN A 132 4.07 19.14 13.70
CA GLN A 132 4.84 19.79 14.79
C GLN A 132 6.03 18.98 15.29
N TYR A 133 6.11 17.68 15.01
CA TYR A 133 7.21 16.84 15.48
C TYR A 133 8.49 17.12 14.69
N GLU A 134 9.53 17.51 15.43
CA GLU A 134 10.86 17.78 14.91
C GLU A 134 11.84 16.63 15.17
N ASN A 135 11.71 15.90 16.29
CA ASN A 135 12.85 15.15 16.85
C ASN A 135 12.66 13.64 17.16
N ASN A 136 11.47 13.04 17.01
CA ASN A 136 11.37 11.57 17.05
C ASN A 136 10.13 10.99 16.33
N LEU A 137 10.28 10.64 15.05
CA LEU A 137 9.22 9.94 14.30
C LEU A 137 8.99 8.50 14.80
N ASN A 138 9.97 7.86 15.45
CA ASN A 138 9.82 6.50 15.96
C ASN A 138 8.87 6.43 17.16
N ASP A 139 8.91 7.40 18.07
CA ASP A 139 7.96 7.49 19.18
C ASP A 139 6.52 7.69 18.67
N LEU A 140 6.37 8.47 17.60
CA LEU A 140 5.08 8.70 16.95
C LEU A 140 4.57 7.41 16.29
N LEU A 141 5.41 6.69 15.54
CA LEU A 141 5.11 5.39 14.95
C LEU A 141 4.74 4.34 16.01
N TYR A 142 5.50 4.27 17.11
CA TYR A 142 5.18 3.41 18.24
C TYR A 142 3.81 3.76 18.83
N SER A 143 3.56 5.04 19.11
CA SER A 143 2.29 5.54 19.64
C SER A 143 1.10 5.23 18.72
N ILE A 144 1.27 5.28 17.40
CA ILE A 144 0.25 4.87 16.42
C ILE A 144 0.00 3.35 16.48
N SER A 145 1.08 2.55 16.58
CA SER A 145 0.97 1.09 16.56
C SER A 145 0.21 0.52 17.76
N VAL A 146 0.40 1.11 18.96
CA VAL A 146 -0.23 0.65 20.21
C VAL A 146 -1.59 1.30 20.50
N ASP A 147 -2.04 2.28 19.72
CA ASP A 147 -3.32 2.94 19.96
C ASP A 147 -4.51 2.04 19.60
N GLU A 148 -5.24 1.56 20.60
CA GLU A 148 -6.40 0.67 20.42
C GLU A 148 -7.64 1.39 19.84
N GLN A 149 -7.67 2.73 19.82
CA GLN A 149 -8.77 3.51 19.24
C GLN A 149 -8.65 3.70 17.72
N LEU A 150 -7.48 3.41 17.14
CA LEU A 150 -7.28 3.46 15.70
C LEU A 150 -7.63 2.11 15.05
N SER A 151 -8.47 2.14 14.02
CA SER A 151 -8.66 0.99 13.14
C SER A 151 -7.37 0.63 12.39
N LEU A 152 -7.28 -0.62 11.90
CA LEU A 152 -6.13 -1.08 11.11
C LEU A 152 -5.85 -0.19 9.89
N ASN A 153 -6.90 0.31 9.22
CA ASN A 153 -6.75 1.20 8.07
C ASN A 153 -6.18 2.57 8.47
N GLU A 154 -6.61 3.12 9.61
CA GLU A 154 -6.06 4.38 10.13
C GLU A 154 -4.60 4.22 10.58
N LYS A 155 -4.25 3.09 11.21
CA LYS A 155 -2.85 2.76 11.52
C LYS A 155 -2.01 2.67 10.25
N ASN A 156 -2.49 1.98 9.21
CA ASN A 156 -1.80 1.85 7.93
C ASN A 156 -1.60 3.22 7.24
N LEU A 157 -2.63 4.07 7.21
CA LEU A 157 -2.54 5.45 6.71
C LEU A 157 -1.51 6.26 7.48
N LEU A 158 -1.57 6.27 8.81
CA LEU A 158 -0.69 7.05 9.67
C LEU A 158 0.76 6.55 9.58
N ILE A 159 0.99 5.24 9.67
CA ILE A 159 2.32 4.63 9.55
C ILE A 159 2.92 4.90 8.16
N PHE A 160 2.14 4.78 7.08
CA PHE A 160 2.60 5.14 5.74
C PHE A 160 2.97 6.62 5.66
N THR A 161 2.08 7.50 6.12
CA THR A 161 2.27 8.95 6.03
C THR A 161 3.49 9.41 6.82
N VAL A 162 3.64 8.97 8.08
CA VAL A 162 4.78 9.32 8.94
C VAL A 162 6.09 8.78 8.35
N ASN A 163 6.15 7.50 7.95
CA ASN A 163 7.34 6.95 7.31
C ASN A 163 7.67 7.63 5.98
N SER A 164 6.68 8.18 5.26
CA SER A 164 6.96 8.91 4.03
C SER A 164 7.85 10.11 4.29
N LEU A 165 7.65 10.82 5.42
CA LEU A 165 8.34 12.05 5.81
C LEU A 165 9.79 11.84 6.26
N ASN A 166 10.25 10.60 6.38
CA ASN A 166 11.59 10.26 6.87
C ASN A 166 12.73 10.60 5.88
N ASP A 167 12.42 11.26 4.76
CA ASP A 167 13.37 11.82 3.78
C ASP A 167 13.50 13.35 3.88
N LEU A 168 13.16 13.93 5.04
CA LEU A 168 13.14 15.38 5.25
C LEU A 168 14.09 15.87 6.33
N ASP A 169 15.17 16.50 5.87
CA ASP A 169 15.98 17.41 6.67
C ASP A 169 15.24 18.75 6.85
N GLY A 170 14.23 18.79 7.73
CA GLY A 170 13.73 20.04 8.32
C GLY A 170 12.21 20.26 8.39
N ASN A 171 11.87 21.50 8.75
CA ASN A 171 10.52 21.96 9.12
C ASN A 171 9.70 22.54 7.95
N ASP A 172 9.74 21.90 6.78
CA ASP A 172 8.84 22.28 5.68
C ASP A 172 7.41 21.80 5.98
N PHE A 173 6.66 22.65 6.70
CA PHE A 173 5.27 22.41 7.08
C PHE A 173 4.35 22.24 5.86
N ASP A 174 4.58 23.01 4.79
CA ASP A 174 3.80 22.93 3.56
C ASP A 174 3.99 21.57 2.90
N TRP A 175 5.23 21.11 2.80
CA TRP A 175 5.56 19.81 2.23
C TRP A 175 5.09 18.64 3.09
N LYS A 176 5.25 18.72 4.42
CA LYS A 176 4.65 17.74 5.36
C LYS A 176 3.12 17.67 5.14
N ARG A 177 2.44 18.82 5.00
CA ARG A 177 0.99 18.91 4.75
C ARG A 177 0.59 18.34 3.40
N ARG A 178 1.30 18.67 2.31
CA ARG A 178 1.09 18.09 0.96
C ARG A 178 1.15 16.57 0.99
N ARG A 179 2.11 15.98 1.72
CA ARG A 179 2.25 14.52 1.85
C ARG A 179 1.11 13.89 2.63
N ILE A 180 0.67 14.51 3.73
CA ILE A 180 -0.52 14.06 4.47
C ILE A 180 -1.76 14.05 3.57
N VAL A 181 -1.98 15.11 2.78
CA VAL A 181 -3.12 15.17 1.84
C VAL A 181 -2.98 14.13 0.73
N ALA A 182 -1.81 14.02 0.09
CA ALA A 182 -1.55 13.05 -0.98
C ALA A 182 -1.79 11.60 -0.54
N ALA A 183 -1.27 11.23 0.65
CA ALA A 183 -1.45 9.91 1.25
C ALA A 183 -2.92 9.66 1.61
N THR A 184 -3.59 10.62 2.28
CA THR A 184 -4.98 10.47 2.73
C THR A 184 -5.95 10.33 1.57
N LEU A 185 -5.91 11.26 0.60
CA LEU A 185 -6.75 11.19 -0.60
C LEU A 185 -6.46 9.95 -1.47
N GLY A 186 -5.26 9.37 -1.33
CA GLY A 186 -4.93 8.09 -1.94
C GLY A 186 -5.59 6.92 -1.21
N PHE A 187 -5.47 6.86 0.10
CA PHE A 187 -6.07 5.82 0.95
C PHE A 187 -7.60 5.83 0.95
N GLU A 188 -8.25 6.96 0.67
CA GLU A 188 -9.70 7.01 0.37
C GLU A 188 -10.10 6.15 -0.84
N LYS A 189 -9.15 5.79 -1.72
CA LYS A 189 -9.33 4.86 -2.84
C LYS A 189 -8.64 3.51 -2.61
N SER A 190 -7.31 3.51 -2.42
CA SER A 190 -6.51 2.30 -2.20
C SER A 190 -5.08 2.61 -1.74
N SER A 191 -4.39 1.61 -1.18
CA SER A 191 -2.95 1.70 -0.89
C SER A 191 -2.10 2.02 -2.13
N ALA A 192 -2.48 1.49 -3.30
CA ALA A 192 -1.82 1.81 -4.57
C ALA A 192 -2.00 3.28 -4.97
N ASN A 193 -3.19 3.86 -4.76
CA ASN A 193 -3.42 5.28 -4.99
C ASN A 193 -2.62 6.15 -4.01
N ALA A 194 -2.46 5.74 -2.75
CA ALA A 194 -1.60 6.44 -1.78
C ALA A 194 -0.12 6.42 -2.20
N VAL A 195 0.39 5.26 -2.61
CA VAL A 195 1.75 5.13 -3.16
C VAL A 195 1.93 6.00 -4.40
N PHE A 196 0.99 5.95 -5.35
CA PHE A 196 1.06 6.73 -6.59
C PHE A 196 1.05 8.24 -6.32
N ASN A 197 0.13 8.72 -5.47
CA ASN A 197 0.02 10.14 -5.12
C ASN A 197 1.30 10.67 -4.46
N VAL A 198 1.85 9.94 -3.49
CA VAL A 198 3.09 10.36 -2.80
C VAL A 198 4.31 10.28 -3.72
N ALA A 199 4.41 9.27 -4.59
CA ALA A 199 5.45 9.21 -5.61
C ALA A 199 5.36 10.39 -6.58
N LEU A 200 4.16 10.71 -7.07
CA LEU A 200 3.94 11.84 -7.97
C LEU A 200 4.27 13.19 -7.32
N LEU A 201 3.95 13.34 -6.03
CA LEU A 201 4.34 14.51 -5.23
C LEU A 201 5.88 14.66 -5.20
N LYS A 202 6.62 13.58 -4.90
CA LYS A 202 8.11 13.54 -4.93
C LYS A 202 8.76 13.69 -6.33
N ILE A 203 7.96 13.68 -7.40
CA ILE A 203 8.37 13.93 -8.80
C ILE A 203 8.03 15.38 -9.24
N ASN A 204 7.19 16.08 -8.46
CA ASN A 204 6.85 17.48 -8.67
C ASN A 204 7.61 18.45 -7.76
N ASN A 205 8.58 17.94 -7.00
CA ASN A 205 9.54 18.65 -6.17
C ASN A 205 10.93 18.03 -6.39
#